data_AF-C7R9B5-F1
#
_entry.id   AF-C7R9B5-F1
#
_cell.length_a   1.000
_cell.length_b   1.000
_cell.length_c   1.000
_cell.angle_alpha   90.00
_cell.angle_beta   90.00
_cell.angle_gamma   90.00
#
_symmetry.space_group_name_H-M   'P 1'
#
loop_
_entity.id
_entity.type
_entity.pdbx_description
1 polymer ?
#
loop_
_entity_poly.entity_id
_entity_poly.type
_entity_poly.pdbx_seq_one_letter_code
_entity_poly.pdbx_strand_id
1 'polypeptide(L)'
;MYIENYIKPISEDNPCGRDLREDTSVESIYYKLRDARNSARKTERLALADAEDAGAVDDNWFQLKELALQALEHETKDLEVVAWLIEALTRIDGIKGLSFGYRIANELISSFWDKGIYPAIDEDGIETRVAPLSGLNGFDGAGTLITPIKSVAITDSEEYLPVCVWQYEQAVQLERLDAEKKQNRIDNGAIPLESIKKAVLLTEPSFYRELVADVQSALETYETFTNEFDRVCDSLPQPTSNIRNALKECIEAVEYLARDKLASSDELVSQDSKEGVTDSPGAEVRAINRREQAVNTLRQVAQYFRETEPHSPISYLLEQSIRWSDLSLPELLQQLIPEEGAREQYFKLTGIDAGSNQ
;
A
#
# COMPACT_ATOMS: atom_id res chain seq x y z
N MET A 1 -8.81 -19.37 1.16
CA MET A 1 -8.79 -19.99 -0.19
C MET A 1 -7.38 -20.49 -0.46
N TYR A 2 -7.26 -21.70 -0.98
CA TYR A 2 -5.97 -22.28 -1.39
C TYR A 2 -5.67 -21.86 -2.82
N ILE A 3 -4.55 -21.17 -3.04
CA ILE A 3 -4.16 -20.64 -4.36
C ILE A 3 -3.96 -21.77 -5.38
N GLU A 4 -3.56 -22.94 -4.90
CA GLU A 4 -3.19 -24.13 -5.66
C GLU A 4 -4.31 -24.64 -6.57
N ASN A 5 -5.58 -24.36 -6.25
CA ASN A 5 -6.70 -24.77 -7.09
C ASN A 5 -6.78 -23.95 -8.38
N TYR A 6 -6.41 -22.68 -8.33
CA TYR A 6 -6.58 -21.74 -9.45
C TYR A 6 -5.38 -21.68 -10.38
N ILE A 7 -4.24 -22.24 -9.98
CA ILE A 7 -2.97 -22.20 -10.73
C ILE A 7 -2.57 -23.55 -11.34
N LYS A 8 -3.36 -24.62 -11.16
CA LYS A 8 -3.13 -25.91 -11.83
C LYS A 8 -3.55 -25.85 -13.29
N PRO A 9 -2.87 -26.55 -14.21
CA PRO A 9 -3.34 -26.70 -15.59
C PRO A 9 -4.79 -27.20 -15.65
N ILE A 10 -5.58 -26.69 -16.60
CA ILE A 10 -6.97 -27.13 -16.80
C ILE A 10 -7.01 -28.60 -17.25
N SER A 11 -6.10 -28.98 -18.16
CA SER A 11 -5.89 -30.36 -18.60
C SER A 11 -4.44 -30.56 -19.07
N GLU A 12 -4.03 -31.81 -19.29
CA GLU A 12 -2.69 -32.12 -19.83
C GLU A 12 -2.52 -31.61 -21.26
N ASP A 13 -3.53 -31.80 -22.12
CA ASP A 13 -3.48 -31.43 -23.54
C ASP A 13 -3.72 -29.93 -23.76
N ASN A 14 -4.53 -29.32 -22.90
CA ASN A 14 -4.86 -27.90 -22.97
C ASN A 14 -4.69 -27.24 -21.59
N PRO A 15 -3.47 -26.86 -21.20
CA PRO A 15 -3.16 -26.37 -19.86
C PRO A 15 -3.84 -25.03 -19.53
N CYS A 16 -4.10 -24.20 -20.53
CA CYS A 16 -4.78 -22.91 -20.37
C CYS A 16 -6.31 -23.01 -20.51
N GLY A 17 -6.85 -24.17 -20.89
CA GLY A 17 -8.28 -24.32 -21.13
C GLY A 17 -8.74 -23.55 -22.36
N ARG A 18 -9.96 -22.99 -22.34
CA ARG A 18 -10.56 -22.31 -23.51
C ARG A 18 -10.57 -20.80 -23.36
N ASP A 19 -10.60 -20.09 -24.49
CA ASP A 19 -10.94 -18.67 -24.49
C ASP A 19 -12.44 -18.54 -24.19
N LEU A 20 -12.80 -17.88 -23.10
CA LEU A 20 -14.20 -17.72 -22.74
C LEU A 20 -14.96 -16.80 -23.70
N ARG A 21 -14.25 -15.96 -24.47
CA ARG A 21 -14.82 -14.99 -25.43
C ARG A 21 -15.39 -15.65 -26.67
N GLU A 22 -14.96 -16.87 -26.99
CA GLU A 22 -15.48 -17.64 -28.13
C GLU A 22 -16.94 -18.11 -27.91
N ASP A 23 -17.38 -18.23 -26.65
CA ASP A 23 -18.75 -18.59 -26.33
C ASP A 23 -19.65 -17.35 -26.30
N THR A 24 -20.28 -17.10 -27.46
CA THR A 24 -21.18 -15.96 -27.67
C THR A 24 -22.60 -16.18 -27.09
N SER A 25 -22.83 -17.26 -26.34
CA SER A 25 -24.11 -17.50 -25.67
C SER A 25 -24.36 -16.45 -24.58
N VAL A 26 -25.61 -15.99 -24.45
CA VAL A 26 -26.02 -15.11 -23.34
C VAL A 26 -25.82 -15.80 -21.98
N GLU A 27 -25.85 -17.12 -21.95
CA GLU A 27 -25.65 -17.92 -20.75
C GLU A 27 -24.17 -18.25 -20.46
N SER A 28 -23.25 -17.79 -21.31
CA SER A 28 -21.82 -18.10 -21.14
C SER A 28 -21.26 -17.45 -19.88
N ILE A 29 -20.27 -18.11 -19.28
CA ILE A 29 -19.59 -17.61 -18.09
C ILE A 29 -18.92 -16.25 -18.35
N TYR A 30 -18.45 -15.98 -19.57
CA TYR A 30 -17.87 -14.70 -19.94
C TYR A 30 -18.88 -13.55 -19.83
N TYR A 31 -20.09 -13.72 -20.38
CA TYR A 31 -21.14 -12.72 -20.26
C TYR A 31 -21.57 -12.51 -18.80
N LYS A 32 -21.71 -13.59 -18.03
CA LYS A 32 -22.04 -13.52 -16.59
C LYS A 32 -21.00 -12.75 -15.78
N LEU A 33 -19.71 -13.02 -15.99
CA LEU A 33 -18.61 -12.29 -15.38
C LEU A 33 -18.67 -10.79 -15.73
N ARG A 34 -18.79 -10.49 -17.03
CA ARG A 34 -18.82 -9.11 -17.52
C ARG A 34 -20.02 -8.33 -16.99
N ASP A 35 -21.19 -8.95 -16.95
CA ASP A 35 -22.43 -8.33 -16.49
C ASP A 35 -22.42 -8.11 -14.97
N ALA A 36 -21.86 -9.05 -14.19
CA ALA A 36 -21.63 -8.86 -12.76
C ALA A 36 -20.68 -7.68 -12.50
N ARG A 37 -19.53 -7.62 -13.18
CA ARG A 37 -18.58 -6.50 -13.05
C ARG A 37 -19.21 -5.16 -13.43
N ASN A 38 -19.96 -5.11 -14.54
CA ASN A 38 -20.61 -3.89 -15.01
C ASN A 38 -21.69 -3.40 -14.04
N SER A 39 -22.48 -4.33 -13.49
CA SER A 39 -23.51 -4.03 -12.50
C SER A 39 -22.89 -3.50 -11.22
N ALA A 40 -21.87 -4.17 -10.70
CA ALA A 40 -21.16 -3.77 -9.48
C ALA A 40 -20.55 -2.35 -9.62
N ARG A 41 -19.82 -2.08 -10.71
CA ARG A 41 -19.25 -0.75 -11.00
C ARG A 41 -20.31 0.33 -11.21
N LYS A 42 -21.47 -0.03 -11.77
CA LYS A 42 -22.58 0.90 -11.94
C LYS A 42 -23.16 1.28 -10.57
N THR A 43 -23.37 0.32 -9.68
CA THR A 43 -23.85 0.59 -8.31
C THR A 43 -22.86 1.47 -7.56
N GLU A 44 -21.56 1.15 -7.57
CA GLU A 44 -20.54 1.98 -6.89
C GLU A 44 -20.55 3.44 -7.36
N ARG A 45 -20.68 3.66 -8.66
CA ARG A 45 -20.73 5.03 -9.19
C ARG A 45 -21.99 5.78 -8.76
N LEU A 46 -23.11 5.08 -8.56
CA LEU A 46 -24.35 5.67 -8.05
C LEU A 46 -24.22 5.98 -6.55
N ALA A 47 -23.64 5.07 -5.77
CA ALA A 47 -23.39 5.26 -4.33
C ALA A 47 -22.41 6.42 -4.04
N LEU A 48 -21.44 6.69 -4.94
CA LEU A 48 -20.58 7.89 -4.84
C LEU A 48 -21.34 9.21 -5.06
N ALA A 49 -22.50 9.17 -5.71
CA ALA A 49 -23.34 10.34 -5.95
C ALA A 49 -24.42 10.54 -4.87
N ASP A 50 -24.75 9.49 -4.12
CA ASP A 50 -25.80 9.48 -3.09
C ASP A 50 -25.28 8.83 -1.80
N ALA A 51 -25.06 9.65 -0.77
CA ALA A 51 -24.36 9.26 0.45
C ALA A 51 -25.13 8.26 1.34
N GLU A 52 -26.42 8.00 1.08
CA GLU A 52 -27.23 7.07 1.87
C GLU A 52 -26.83 5.59 1.67
N ASP A 53 -26.22 5.25 0.53
CA ASP A 53 -25.93 3.85 0.13
C ASP A 53 -24.42 3.53 0.07
N ALA A 54 -23.57 4.44 0.56
CA ALA A 54 -22.12 4.40 0.36
C ALA A 54 -21.34 3.37 1.21
N GLY A 55 -22.03 2.48 1.95
CA GLY A 55 -21.41 1.64 2.98
C GLY A 55 -21.30 0.14 2.68
N ALA A 56 -22.16 -0.41 1.81
CA ALA A 56 -22.19 -1.85 1.55
C ALA A 56 -21.48 -2.22 0.23
N VAL A 57 -20.70 -3.29 0.26
CA VAL A 57 -20.15 -3.89 -0.96
C VAL A 57 -21.29 -4.56 -1.72
N ASP A 58 -21.49 -4.17 -2.98
CA ASP A 58 -22.54 -4.71 -3.86
C ASP A 58 -22.39 -6.23 -4.08
N ASP A 59 -23.50 -6.97 -4.02
CA ASP A 59 -23.55 -8.44 -4.16
C ASP A 59 -22.94 -8.94 -5.49
N ASN A 60 -22.96 -8.13 -6.55
CA ASN A 60 -22.36 -8.48 -7.83
C ASN A 60 -20.83 -8.61 -7.73
N TRP A 61 -20.17 -7.99 -6.75
CA TRP A 61 -18.74 -8.25 -6.49
C TRP A 61 -18.52 -9.68 -5.99
N PHE A 62 -19.37 -10.16 -5.08
CA PHE A 62 -19.30 -11.54 -4.59
C PHE A 62 -19.59 -12.54 -5.71
N GLN A 63 -20.61 -12.26 -6.52
CA GLN A 63 -20.91 -13.05 -7.71
C GLN A 63 -19.72 -13.08 -8.69
N LEU A 64 -19.09 -11.93 -8.94
CA LEU A 64 -17.91 -11.83 -9.81
C LEU A 64 -16.74 -12.67 -9.28
N LYS A 65 -16.48 -12.60 -7.97
CA LYS A 65 -15.46 -13.43 -7.30
C LYS A 65 -15.74 -14.91 -7.50
N GLU A 66 -16.96 -15.38 -7.22
CA GLU A 66 -17.32 -16.79 -7.35
C GLU A 66 -17.18 -17.29 -8.80
N LEU A 67 -17.74 -16.54 -9.76
CA LEU A 67 -17.64 -16.89 -11.17
C LEU A 67 -16.19 -16.90 -11.67
N ALA A 68 -15.36 -15.94 -11.24
CA ALA A 68 -13.97 -15.85 -11.69
C ALA A 68 -13.14 -17.01 -11.13
N LEU A 69 -13.37 -17.41 -9.87
CA LEU A 69 -12.72 -18.57 -9.28
C LEU A 69 -13.14 -19.87 -9.96
N GLN A 70 -14.43 -20.05 -10.25
CA GLN A 70 -14.93 -21.21 -11.00
C GLN A 70 -14.30 -21.29 -12.40
N ALA A 71 -14.26 -20.16 -13.12
CA ALA A 71 -13.64 -20.05 -14.42
C ALA A 71 -12.15 -20.44 -14.37
N LEU A 72 -11.39 -19.89 -13.40
CA LEU A 72 -9.97 -20.17 -13.24
C LEU A 72 -9.68 -21.61 -12.81
N GLU A 73 -10.56 -22.22 -12.02
CA GLU A 73 -10.36 -23.59 -11.55
C GLU A 73 -10.67 -24.63 -12.64
N HIS A 74 -11.64 -24.37 -13.51
CA HIS A 74 -12.21 -25.42 -14.36
C HIS A 74 -12.21 -25.15 -15.86
N GLU A 75 -12.13 -23.89 -16.30
CA GLU A 75 -12.39 -23.56 -17.71
C GLU A 75 -11.23 -22.86 -18.42
N THR A 76 -10.53 -21.96 -17.74
CA THR A 76 -9.56 -21.07 -18.40
C THR A 76 -8.43 -20.61 -17.50
N LYS A 77 -7.28 -20.29 -18.10
CA LYS A 77 -6.24 -19.43 -17.52
C LYS A 77 -6.24 -18.13 -18.31
N ASP A 78 -6.79 -17.08 -17.72
CA ASP A 78 -7.11 -15.84 -18.42
C ASP A 78 -6.81 -14.62 -17.55
N LEU A 79 -5.96 -13.72 -18.06
CA LEU A 79 -5.52 -12.52 -17.35
C LEU A 79 -6.63 -11.48 -17.17
N GLU A 80 -7.66 -11.47 -18.03
CA GLU A 80 -8.83 -10.61 -17.82
C GLU A 80 -9.70 -11.12 -16.68
N VAL A 81 -9.92 -12.43 -16.61
CA VAL A 81 -10.66 -13.05 -15.50
C VAL A 81 -9.95 -12.79 -14.18
N VAL A 82 -8.61 -12.90 -14.16
CA VAL A 82 -7.80 -12.59 -12.98
C VAL A 82 -7.86 -11.11 -12.63
N ALA A 83 -7.82 -10.21 -13.61
CA ALA A 83 -7.96 -8.78 -13.36
C ALA A 83 -9.31 -8.44 -12.70
N TRP A 84 -10.40 -9.06 -13.18
CA TRP A 84 -11.72 -8.90 -12.58
C TRP A 84 -11.82 -9.52 -11.19
N LEU A 85 -11.16 -10.66 -10.97
CA LEU A 85 -11.04 -11.26 -9.64
C LEU A 85 -10.31 -10.34 -8.66
N ILE A 86 -9.19 -9.72 -9.08
CA ILE A 86 -8.46 -8.76 -8.25
C ILE A 86 -9.37 -7.57 -7.89
N GLU A 87 -10.12 -7.03 -8.84
CA GLU A 87 -11.07 -5.94 -8.59
C GLU A 87 -12.11 -6.31 -7.53
N ALA A 88 -12.70 -7.51 -7.62
CA ALA A 88 -13.69 -8.01 -6.67
C ALA A 88 -13.08 -8.25 -5.29
N LEU A 89 -11.97 -8.98 -5.23
CA LEU A 89 -11.29 -9.32 -3.98
C LEU A 89 -10.83 -8.07 -3.22
N THR A 90 -10.36 -7.04 -3.91
CA THR A 90 -9.91 -5.80 -3.26
C THR A 90 -11.07 -5.10 -2.54
N ARG A 91 -12.31 -5.23 -3.04
CA ARG A 91 -13.48 -4.62 -2.43
C ARG A 91 -14.09 -5.46 -1.32
N ILE A 92 -14.07 -6.78 -1.48
CA ILE A 92 -14.66 -7.72 -0.52
C ILE A 92 -13.73 -7.95 0.67
N ASP A 93 -12.46 -8.23 0.36
CA ASP A 93 -11.45 -8.73 1.32
C ASP A 93 -10.31 -7.71 1.53
N GLY A 94 -10.44 -6.49 0.99
CA GLY A 94 -9.46 -5.41 1.15
C GLY A 94 -8.07 -5.77 0.63
N ILE A 95 -7.05 -5.36 1.38
CA ILE A 95 -5.63 -5.57 1.06
C ILE A 95 -5.26 -7.06 0.98
N LYS A 96 -5.86 -7.91 1.83
CA LYS A 96 -5.64 -9.36 1.77
C LYS A 96 -6.15 -9.95 0.46
N GLY A 97 -7.31 -9.46 0.00
CA GLY A 97 -7.87 -9.80 -1.31
C GLY A 97 -6.98 -9.38 -2.46
N LEU A 98 -6.49 -8.14 -2.43
CA LEU A 98 -5.53 -7.61 -3.41
C LEU A 98 -4.28 -8.50 -3.52
N SER A 99 -3.63 -8.79 -2.39
CA SER A 99 -2.44 -9.67 -2.35
C SER A 99 -2.76 -11.07 -2.86
N PHE A 100 -3.90 -11.65 -2.49
CA PHE A 100 -4.30 -12.96 -3.00
C PHE A 100 -4.47 -12.98 -4.53
N GLY A 101 -5.15 -11.97 -5.09
CA GLY A 101 -5.35 -11.88 -6.53
C GLY A 101 -4.04 -11.67 -7.31
N TYR A 102 -3.12 -10.83 -6.82
CA TYR A 102 -1.83 -10.63 -7.47
C TYR A 102 -0.89 -11.83 -7.36
N ARG A 103 -0.98 -12.64 -6.29
CA ARG A 103 -0.29 -13.94 -6.24
C ARG A 103 -0.78 -14.86 -7.35
N ILE A 104 -2.10 -14.93 -7.59
CA ILE A 104 -2.63 -15.71 -8.72
C ILE A 104 -2.10 -15.16 -10.05
N ALA A 105 -2.16 -13.83 -10.26
CA ALA A 105 -1.67 -13.23 -11.51
C ALA A 105 -0.20 -13.57 -11.77
N ASN A 106 0.65 -13.46 -10.75
CA ASN A 106 2.07 -13.83 -10.81
C ASN A 106 2.28 -15.28 -11.22
N GLU A 107 1.61 -16.21 -10.54
CA GLU A 107 1.72 -17.65 -10.83
C GLU A 107 1.22 -17.99 -12.23
N LEU A 108 0.16 -17.32 -12.69
CA LEU A 108 -0.40 -17.55 -14.02
C LEU A 108 0.53 -17.06 -15.13
N ILE A 109 1.13 -15.88 -14.98
CA ILE A 109 2.14 -15.39 -15.91
C ILE A 109 3.34 -16.35 -15.93
N SER A 110 3.90 -16.66 -14.76
CA SER A 110 5.07 -17.54 -14.64
C SER A 110 4.83 -18.93 -15.25
N SER A 111 3.66 -19.53 -15.00
CA SER A 111 3.40 -20.93 -15.36
C SER A 111 2.74 -21.14 -16.74
N PHE A 112 2.05 -20.13 -17.29
CA PHE A 112 1.18 -20.30 -18.46
C PHE A 112 1.43 -19.29 -19.60
N TRP A 113 2.32 -18.30 -19.42
CA TRP A 113 2.60 -17.32 -20.48
C TRP A 113 2.96 -17.98 -21.82
N ASP A 114 3.96 -18.85 -21.81
CA ASP A 114 4.46 -19.57 -23.00
C ASP A 114 3.54 -20.73 -23.42
N LYS A 115 2.51 -21.04 -22.62
CA LYS A 115 1.53 -22.10 -22.90
C LYS A 115 0.24 -21.57 -23.55
N GLY A 116 0.22 -20.29 -23.92
CA GLY A 116 -0.92 -19.68 -24.59
C GLY A 116 -2.01 -19.22 -23.62
N ILE A 117 -1.64 -18.61 -22.50
CA ILE A 117 -2.60 -17.94 -21.58
C ILE A 117 -3.47 -16.92 -22.35
N TYR A 118 -4.72 -16.76 -21.91
CA TYR A 118 -5.66 -15.81 -22.49
C TYR A 118 -5.58 -14.42 -21.82
N PRO A 119 -5.97 -13.33 -22.51
CA PRO A 119 -6.28 -13.26 -23.94
C PRO A 119 -5.11 -13.68 -24.83
N ALA A 120 -5.39 -14.21 -26.03
CA ALA A 120 -4.34 -14.58 -26.97
C ALA A 120 -3.55 -13.34 -27.45
N ILE A 121 -2.29 -13.54 -27.83
CA ILE A 121 -1.53 -12.54 -28.60
C ILE A 121 -2.19 -12.43 -29.98
N ASP A 122 -2.44 -11.21 -30.43
CA ASP A 122 -3.11 -10.90 -31.69
C ASP A 122 -2.24 -10.00 -32.59
N GLU A 123 -2.85 -9.29 -33.55
CA GLU A 123 -2.15 -8.42 -34.49
C GLU A 123 -1.48 -7.21 -33.82
N ASP A 124 -1.94 -6.82 -32.62
CA ASP A 124 -1.36 -5.77 -31.79
C ASP A 124 -0.27 -6.33 -30.83
N GLY A 125 0.10 -7.60 -31.02
CA GLY A 125 1.13 -8.26 -30.22
C GLY A 125 0.64 -8.59 -28.81
N ILE A 126 1.45 -8.27 -27.80
CA ILE A 126 1.10 -8.59 -26.41
C ILE A 126 0.12 -7.61 -25.77
N GLU A 127 -0.21 -6.51 -26.45
CA GLU A 127 -0.99 -5.39 -25.89
C GLU A 127 -2.36 -5.87 -25.37
N THR A 128 -3.14 -6.58 -26.20
CA THR A 128 -4.45 -7.12 -25.81
C THR A 128 -4.36 -8.07 -24.62
N ARG A 129 -3.30 -8.89 -24.56
CA ARG A 129 -3.10 -9.86 -23.48
C ARG A 129 -2.82 -9.18 -22.14
N VAL A 130 -2.03 -8.11 -22.13
CA VAL A 130 -1.56 -7.45 -20.90
C VAL A 130 -2.48 -6.32 -20.43
N ALA A 131 -3.27 -5.75 -21.35
CA ALA A 131 -4.18 -4.63 -21.09
C ALA A 131 -5.10 -4.81 -19.86
N PRO A 132 -5.66 -6.01 -19.56
CA PRO A 132 -6.51 -6.17 -18.39
C PRO A 132 -5.78 -5.89 -17.07
N LEU A 133 -4.52 -6.33 -16.94
CA LEU A 133 -3.71 -6.10 -15.73
C LEU A 133 -3.18 -4.67 -15.68
N SER A 134 -2.71 -4.13 -16.81
CA SER A 134 -2.26 -2.74 -16.89
C SER A 134 -3.38 -1.74 -16.60
N GLY A 135 -4.62 -2.05 -17.01
CA GLY A 135 -5.81 -1.25 -16.74
C GLY A 135 -6.15 -1.13 -15.24
N LEU A 136 -5.73 -2.08 -14.41
CA LEU A 136 -5.86 -1.99 -12.96
C LEU A 136 -5.03 -0.86 -12.37
N ASN A 137 -3.82 -0.66 -12.91
CA ASN A 137 -2.92 0.43 -12.54
C ASN A 137 -3.30 1.76 -13.23
N GLY A 138 -3.72 1.66 -14.49
CA GLY A 138 -4.00 2.78 -15.38
C GLY A 138 -2.75 3.24 -16.16
N PHE A 139 -3.00 3.88 -17.30
CA PHE A 139 -1.97 4.42 -18.20
C PHE A 139 -1.76 5.91 -17.97
N ASP A 140 -2.69 6.75 -18.44
CA ASP A 140 -2.64 8.22 -18.32
C ASP A 140 -3.36 8.76 -17.07
N GLY A 141 -3.72 7.89 -16.14
CA GLY A 141 -4.49 8.24 -14.95
C GLY A 141 -4.67 7.07 -14.00
N ALA A 142 -5.49 7.27 -12.98
CA ALA A 142 -5.80 6.25 -12.00
C ALA A 142 -6.56 5.07 -12.65
N GLY A 143 -5.99 3.87 -12.54
CA GLY A 143 -6.67 2.63 -12.92
C GLY A 143 -7.75 2.21 -11.94
N THR A 144 -8.40 1.08 -12.22
CA THR A 144 -9.59 0.63 -11.49
C THR A 144 -9.33 0.24 -10.03
N LEU A 145 -8.07 0.04 -9.62
CA LEU A 145 -7.70 -0.33 -8.25
C LEU A 145 -7.27 0.83 -7.35
N ILE A 146 -6.96 2.01 -7.89
CA ILE A 146 -6.42 3.09 -7.06
C ILE A 146 -7.44 3.55 -6.01
N THR A 147 -8.68 3.81 -6.42
CA THR A 147 -9.75 4.17 -5.49
C THR A 147 -10.04 3.04 -4.49
N PRO A 148 -10.27 1.76 -4.91
CA PRO A 148 -10.45 0.65 -3.97
C PRO A 148 -9.33 0.49 -2.93
N ILE A 149 -8.06 0.62 -3.33
CA ILE A 149 -6.91 0.54 -2.41
C ILE A 149 -7.00 1.67 -1.37
N LYS A 150 -7.31 2.89 -1.80
CA LYS A 150 -7.46 4.03 -0.88
C LYS A 150 -8.75 4.00 -0.05
N SER A 151 -9.71 3.16 -0.42
CA SER A 151 -10.96 2.93 0.31
C SER A 151 -10.83 1.86 1.40
N VAL A 152 -9.63 1.32 1.63
CA VAL A 152 -9.38 0.45 2.78
C VAL A 152 -9.48 1.27 4.07
N ALA A 153 -10.23 0.74 5.04
CA ALA A 153 -10.39 1.35 6.34
C ALA A 153 -9.06 1.39 7.10
N ILE A 154 -8.75 2.56 7.66
CA ILE A 154 -7.57 2.86 8.48
C ILE A 154 -7.94 3.14 9.94
N THR A 155 -9.22 3.06 10.30
CA THR A 155 -9.69 3.14 11.69
C THR A 155 -10.78 2.10 11.90
N ASP A 156 -10.87 1.57 13.12
CA ASP A 156 -11.93 0.66 13.53
C ASP A 156 -12.37 1.03 14.95
N SER A 157 -13.61 1.51 15.08
CA SER A 157 -14.15 1.97 16.34
C SER A 157 -15.67 1.80 16.39
N GLU A 158 -16.23 1.58 17.57
CA GLU A 158 -17.69 1.50 17.75
C GLU A 158 -18.37 2.87 17.71
N GLU A 159 -17.64 3.96 17.99
CA GLU A 159 -18.20 5.31 18.11
C GLU A 159 -18.17 6.11 16.79
N TYR A 160 -17.18 5.86 15.94
CA TYR A 160 -17.01 6.54 14.65
C TYR A 160 -17.05 5.52 13.51
N LEU A 161 -17.66 5.93 12.39
CA LEU A 161 -17.58 5.15 11.15
C LEU A 161 -16.11 4.95 10.75
N PRO A 162 -15.75 3.78 10.20
CA PRO A 162 -14.43 3.56 9.66
C PRO A 162 -14.04 4.63 8.64
N VAL A 163 -12.84 5.18 8.80
CA VAL A 163 -12.26 6.17 7.90
C VAL A 163 -11.30 5.48 6.96
N CYS A 164 -11.22 5.90 5.69
CA CYS A 164 -10.29 5.37 4.70
C CYS A 164 -9.21 6.40 4.32
N VAL A 165 -8.16 5.95 3.62
CA VAL A 165 -7.01 6.80 3.24
C VAL A 165 -7.44 8.02 2.40
N TRP A 166 -8.33 7.84 1.43
CA TRP A 166 -8.79 8.98 0.62
C TRP A 166 -9.51 10.04 1.46
N GLN A 167 -10.23 9.64 2.52
CA GLN A 167 -10.91 10.58 3.43
C GLN A 167 -9.89 11.33 4.28
N TYR A 168 -8.83 10.65 4.73
CA TYR A 168 -7.72 11.30 5.41
C TYR A 168 -7.00 12.31 4.50
N GLU A 169 -6.71 11.95 3.25
CA GLU A 169 -6.11 12.88 2.27
C GLU A 169 -6.99 14.11 2.04
N GLN A 170 -8.31 13.93 1.92
CA GLN A 170 -9.26 15.04 1.82
C GLN A 170 -9.24 15.91 3.08
N ALA A 171 -9.19 15.31 4.27
CA ALA A 171 -9.12 16.03 5.53
C ALA A 171 -7.83 16.88 5.63
N VAL A 172 -6.68 16.34 5.20
CA VAL A 172 -5.40 17.07 5.13
C VAL A 172 -5.48 18.24 4.15
N GLN A 173 -6.15 18.06 3.00
CA GLN A 173 -6.37 19.15 2.04
C GLN A 173 -7.29 20.24 2.62
N LEU A 174 -8.31 19.84 3.39
CA LEU A 174 -9.23 20.76 4.08
C LEU A 174 -8.49 21.70 5.03
N GLU A 175 -7.46 21.22 5.74
CA GLU A 175 -6.64 22.03 6.66
C GLU A 175 -5.84 23.14 5.95
N ARG A 176 -5.70 23.08 4.62
CA ARG A 176 -5.00 24.10 3.81
C ARG A 176 -5.93 25.21 3.31
N LEU A 177 -7.24 25.08 3.53
CA LEU A 177 -8.24 26.06 3.10
C LEU A 177 -8.42 27.16 4.15
N ASP A 178 -8.92 28.32 3.70
CA ASP A 178 -9.41 29.35 4.61
C ASP A 178 -10.63 28.86 5.41
N ALA A 179 -10.88 29.50 6.56
CA ALA A 179 -11.89 29.04 7.51
C ALA A 179 -13.31 28.95 6.91
N GLU A 180 -13.67 29.89 6.03
CA GLU A 180 -15.00 29.90 5.39
C GLU A 180 -15.16 28.74 4.41
N LYS A 181 -14.17 28.51 3.53
CA LYS A 181 -14.19 27.37 2.60
C LYS A 181 -14.11 26.03 3.32
N LYS A 182 -13.29 25.94 4.37
CA LYS A 182 -13.18 24.74 5.20
C LYS A 182 -14.54 24.41 5.84
N GLN A 183 -15.19 25.39 6.46
CA GLN A 183 -16.49 25.20 7.10
C GLN A 183 -17.56 24.78 6.08
N ASN A 184 -17.61 25.44 4.92
CA ASN A 184 -18.54 25.08 3.85
C ASN A 184 -18.35 23.62 3.38
N ARG A 185 -17.11 23.14 3.23
CA ARG A 185 -16.86 21.74 2.88
C ARG A 185 -17.33 20.77 3.96
N ILE A 186 -17.12 21.09 5.23
CA ILE A 186 -17.59 20.29 6.37
C ILE A 186 -19.12 20.25 6.40
N ASP A 187 -19.78 21.40 6.19
CA ASP A 187 -21.25 21.49 6.13
C ASP A 187 -21.85 20.67 4.97
N ASN A 188 -21.04 20.37 3.95
CA ASN A 188 -21.37 19.50 2.81
C ASN A 188 -20.82 18.06 2.94
N GLY A 189 -20.49 17.61 4.16
CA GLY A 189 -20.18 16.22 4.45
C GLY A 189 -18.69 15.84 4.40
N ALA A 190 -17.77 16.80 4.25
CA ALA A 190 -16.34 16.51 4.40
C ALA A 190 -15.99 16.19 5.86
N ILE A 191 -15.21 15.13 6.07
CA ILE A 191 -14.78 14.69 7.40
C ILE A 191 -13.57 15.55 7.83
N PRO A 192 -13.64 16.29 8.96
CA PRO A 192 -12.51 17.07 9.45
C PRO A 192 -11.44 16.18 10.09
N LEU A 193 -10.18 16.60 10.02
CA LEU A 193 -9.04 15.83 10.52
C LEU A 193 -9.15 15.50 12.02
N GLU A 194 -9.74 16.39 12.82
CA GLU A 194 -9.96 16.15 14.24
C GLU A 194 -10.92 14.99 14.53
N SER A 195 -11.93 14.74 13.68
CA SER A 195 -12.80 13.56 13.81
C SER A 195 -12.04 12.27 13.52
N ILE A 196 -11.15 12.29 12.52
CA ILE A 196 -10.30 11.14 12.19
C ILE A 196 -9.36 10.83 13.35
N LYS A 197 -8.72 11.85 13.95
CA LYS A 197 -7.84 11.66 15.12
C LYS A 197 -8.57 11.03 16.30
N LYS A 198 -9.85 11.36 16.53
CA LYS A 198 -10.65 10.73 17.59
C LYS A 198 -10.91 9.25 17.30
N ALA A 199 -11.26 8.91 16.06
CA ALA A 199 -11.42 7.51 15.64
C ALA A 199 -10.10 6.73 15.83
N VAL A 200 -8.96 7.34 15.51
CA VAL A 200 -7.62 6.74 15.73
C VAL A 200 -7.33 6.47 17.20
N LEU A 201 -7.70 7.39 18.10
CA LEU A 201 -7.52 7.21 19.55
C LEU A 201 -8.32 6.02 20.08
N LEU A 202 -9.50 5.76 19.52
CA LEU A 202 -10.37 4.64 19.90
C LEU A 202 -10.04 3.34 19.18
N THR A 203 -9.26 3.39 18.09
CA THR A 203 -8.82 2.18 17.38
C THR A 203 -7.73 1.45 18.18
N GLU A 204 -7.82 0.14 18.24
CA GLU A 204 -6.89 -0.72 18.97
C GLU A 204 -5.49 -0.78 18.30
N PRO A 205 -4.38 -0.79 19.06
CA PRO A 205 -3.03 -0.90 18.49
C PRO A 205 -2.80 -2.14 17.62
N SER A 206 -3.47 -3.27 17.93
CA SER A 206 -3.35 -4.50 17.14
C SER A 206 -3.87 -4.34 15.73
N PHE A 207 -4.96 -3.58 15.54
CA PHE A 207 -5.52 -3.27 14.23
C PHE A 207 -4.47 -2.62 13.32
N TYR A 208 -3.74 -1.63 13.85
CA TYR A 208 -2.71 -0.93 13.08
C TYR A 208 -1.53 -1.82 12.72
N ARG A 209 -1.08 -2.69 13.63
CA ARG A 209 0.00 -3.64 13.36
C ARG A 209 -0.38 -4.62 12.25
N GLU A 210 -1.59 -5.18 12.33
CA GLU A 210 -2.11 -6.07 11.30
C GLU A 210 -2.25 -5.35 9.96
N LEU A 211 -2.84 -4.16 9.95
CA LEU A 211 -3.01 -3.38 8.72
C LEU A 211 -1.67 -3.02 8.06
N VAL A 212 -0.67 -2.56 8.83
CA VAL A 212 0.67 -2.26 8.30
C VAL A 212 1.31 -3.51 7.72
N ALA A 213 1.27 -4.64 8.44
CA ALA A 213 1.82 -5.90 7.98
C ALA A 213 1.12 -6.39 6.69
N ASP A 214 -0.20 -6.26 6.62
CA ASP A 214 -0.99 -6.63 5.44
C ASP A 214 -0.63 -5.78 4.22
N VAL A 215 -0.49 -4.45 4.39
CA VAL A 215 -0.13 -3.54 3.29
C VAL A 215 1.31 -3.74 2.84
N GLN A 216 2.25 -3.98 3.77
CA GLN A 216 3.63 -4.33 3.42
C GLN A 216 3.69 -5.65 2.65
N SER A 217 2.98 -6.68 3.10
CA SER A 217 2.88 -7.96 2.41
C SER A 217 2.27 -7.81 1.00
N ALA A 218 1.26 -6.97 0.85
CA ALA A 218 0.67 -6.66 -0.45
C ALA A 218 1.63 -5.89 -1.36
N LEU A 219 2.43 -4.97 -0.83
CA LEU A 219 3.45 -4.25 -1.59
C LEU A 219 4.53 -5.22 -2.09
N GLU A 220 5.07 -6.09 -1.24
CA GLU A 220 6.05 -7.12 -1.63
C GLU A 220 5.49 -8.09 -2.69
N THR A 221 4.23 -8.51 -2.51
CA THR A 221 3.51 -9.33 -3.49
C THR A 221 3.41 -8.62 -4.83
N TYR A 222 3.05 -7.33 -4.82
CA TYR A 222 2.89 -6.55 -6.03
C TYR A 222 4.25 -6.32 -6.72
N GLU A 223 5.33 -6.04 -5.97
CA GLU A 223 6.68 -5.93 -6.56
C GLU A 223 7.12 -7.24 -7.22
N THR A 224 6.85 -8.38 -6.56
CA THR A 224 7.12 -9.71 -7.13
C THR A 224 6.37 -9.91 -8.45
N PHE A 225 5.07 -9.60 -8.46
CA PHE A 225 4.26 -9.61 -9.67
C PHE A 225 4.81 -8.68 -10.75
N THR A 226 5.22 -7.45 -10.41
CA THR A 226 5.74 -6.50 -11.40
C THR A 226 7.02 -6.97 -12.05
N ASN A 227 7.92 -7.61 -11.29
CA ASN A 227 9.14 -8.18 -11.87
C ASN A 227 8.82 -9.27 -12.91
N GLU A 228 7.84 -10.13 -12.60
CA GLU A 228 7.39 -11.18 -13.50
C GLU A 228 6.61 -10.63 -14.71
N PHE A 229 5.84 -9.57 -14.50
CA PHE A 229 5.11 -8.89 -15.56
C PHE A 229 6.05 -8.14 -16.51
N ASP A 230 7.08 -7.46 -15.99
CA ASP A 230 8.11 -6.78 -16.77
C ASP A 230 8.91 -7.79 -17.62
N ARG A 231 9.21 -8.98 -17.08
CA ARG A 231 9.88 -10.07 -17.81
C ARG A 231 9.13 -10.44 -19.09
N VAL A 232 7.80 -10.52 -19.03
CA VAL A 232 6.96 -10.90 -20.18
C VAL A 232 6.57 -9.72 -21.06
N CYS A 233 6.74 -8.49 -20.56
CA CYS A 233 6.43 -7.24 -21.24
C CYS A 233 7.67 -6.49 -21.74
N ASP A 234 8.84 -7.13 -21.87
CA ASP A 234 10.11 -6.47 -22.25
C ASP A 234 10.00 -5.62 -23.54
N SER A 235 9.22 -6.08 -24.53
CA SER A 235 8.97 -5.36 -25.78
C SER A 235 7.93 -4.24 -25.68
N LEU A 236 7.15 -4.19 -24.60
CA LEU A 236 6.09 -3.21 -24.36
C LEU A 236 5.96 -2.92 -22.85
N PRO A 237 6.88 -2.13 -22.26
CA PRO A 237 6.87 -1.83 -20.83
C PRO A 237 5.53 -1.27 -20.35
N GLN A 238 5.01 -1.80 -19.25
CA GLN A 238 3.70 -1.43 -18.70
C GLN A 238 3.83 -0.54 -17.47
N PRO A 239 2.89 0.40 -17.23
CA PRO A 239 2.89 1.22 -16.04
C PRO A 239 2.48 0.40 -14.80
N THR A 240 3.28 0.50 -13.73
CA THR A 240 3.07 -0.23 -12.47
C THR A 240 3.15 0.68 -11.23
N SER A 241 3.37 1.98 -11.42
CA SER A 241 3.67 2.90 -10.32
C SER A 241 2.47 3.30 -9.48
N ASN A 242 1.26 3.38 -10.03
CA ASN A 242 0.11 3.97 -9.35
C ASN A 242 -0.35 3.08 -8.19
N ILE A 243 -0.43 1.76 -8.41
CA ILE A 243 -0.78 0.80 -7.34
C ILE A 243 0.30 0.77 -6.26
N ARG A 244 1.58 0.74 -6.66
CA ARG A 244 2.72 0.82 -5.74
C ARG A 244 2.63 2.08 -4.86
N ASN A 245 2.36 3.23 -5.48
CA ASN A 245 2.25 4.50 -4.78
C ASN A 245 1.03 4.52 -3.85
N ALA A 246 -0.13 4.02 -4.30
CA ALA A 246 -1.32 3.93 -3.46
C ALA A 246 -1.09 3.07 -2.20
N LEU A 247 -0.40 1.93 -2.33
CA LEU A 247 -0.03 1.10 -1.19
C LEU A 247 0.93 1.81 -0.23
N LYS A 248 1.93 2.54 -0.76
CA LYS A 248 2.84 3.35 0.06
C LYS A 248 2.12 4.47 0.79
N GLU A 249 1.21 5.18 0.11
CA GLU A 249 0.37 6.22 0.70
C GLU A 249 -0.51 5.67 1.83
N CYS A 250 -1.01 4.43 1.71
CA CYS A 250 -1.71 3.75 2.80
C CYS A 250 -0.80 3.54 4.03
N ILE A 251 0.44 3.05 3.84
CA ILE A 251 1.40 2.86 4.94
C ILE A 251 1.72 4.21 5.58
N GLU A 252 2.08 5.22 4.79
CA GLU A 252 2.45 6.55 5.27
C GLU A 252 1.32 7.21 6.07
N ALA A 253 0.07 7.07 5.62
CA ALA A 253 -1.10 7.57 6.33
C ALA A 253 -1.27 6.90 7.70
N VAL A 254 -1.14 5.57 7.76
CA VAL A 254 -1.28 4.80 9.01
C VAL A 254 -0.14 5.09 9.97
N GLU A 255 1.11 5.10 9.49
CA GLU A 255 2.29 5.41 10.30
C GLU A 255 2.23 6.82 10.89
N TYR A 256 1.71 7.78 10.12
CA TYR A 256 1.52 9.14 10.59
C TYR A 256 0.41 9.25 11.64
N LEU A 257 -0.78 8.71 11.34
CA LEU A 257 -1.96 8.84 12.22
C LEU A 257 -1.81 8.04 13.51
N ALA A 258 -1.31 6.82 13.42
CA ALA A 258 -1.25 5.86 14.52
C ALA A 258 0.15 5.72 15.13
N ARG A 259 1.04 6.71 14.91
CA ARG A 259 2.44 6.68 15.38
C ARG A 259 2.59 6.24 16.84
N ASP A 260 1.80 6.85 17.74
CA ASP A 260 1.88 6.57 19.17
C ASP A 260 1.37 5.17 19.52
N LYS A 261 0.38 4.67 18.78
CA LYS A 261 -0.20 3.32 18.94
C LYS A 261 0.78 2.24 18.44
N LEU A 262 1.49 2.51 17.34
CA LEU A 262 2.52 1.62 16.81
C LEU A 262 3.74 1.59 17.74
N ALA A 263 4.19 2.73 18.27
CA ALA A 263 5.34 2.82 19.17
C ALA A 263 5.09 2.16 20.55
N SER A 264 3.91 2.34 21.14
CA SER A 264 3.60 1.78 22.47
C SER A 264 3.47 0.26 22.47
N SER A 265 3.12 -0.35 21.34
CA SER A 265 2.99 -1.81 21.25
C SER A 265 4.34 -2.54 21.15
N ASP A 266 5.37 -1.93 20.57
CA ASP A 266 6.73 -2.52 20.53
C ASP A 266 7.31 -2.70 21.96
N GLU A 267 6.93 -1.84 22.90
CA GLU A 267 7.33 -1.96 24.30
C GLU A 267 6.62 -3.11 25.04
N LEU A 268 5.37 -3.43 24.67
CA LEU A 268 4.57 -4.52 25.28
C LEU A 268 4.98 -5.91 24.78
N VAL A 269 5.26 -6.06 23.48
CA VAL A 269 5.73 -7.34 22.89
C VAL A 269 7.12 -7.72 23.44
N SER A 270 7.92 -6.72 23.81
CA SER A 270 9.21 -6.89 24.46
C SER A 270 9.14 -7.45 25.90
N GLN A 271 7.98 -7.36 26.56
CA GLN A 271 7.81 -7.78 27.97
C GLN A 271 7.24 -9.19 28.14
N ASP A 272 6.49 -9.71 27.17
CA ASP A 272 5.79 -11.02 27.30
C ASP A 272 6.63 -12.25 26.89
N SER A 273 7.90 -12.03 26.50
CA SER A 273 8.79 -13.09 26.01
C SER A 273 9.78 -13.64 27.07
N LYS A 274 9.55 -13.41 28.37
CA LYS A 274 10.49 -13.81 29.43
C LYS A 274 9.90 -14.70 30.53
N GLU A 275 9.44 -15.89 30.17
CA GLU A 275 9.46 -17.04 31.09
C GLU A 275 9.82 -18.34 30.34
N GLY A 276 11.05 -18.86 30.53
CA GLY A 276 11.45 -20.17 29.97
C GLY A 276 12.94 -20.45 29.69
N VAL A 277 13.83 -20.25 30.68
CA VAL A 277 15.13 -20.93 30.95
C VAL A 277 15.99 -21.51 29.79
N THR A 278 17.19 -20.95 29.54
CA THR A 278 18.52 -21.57 29.86
C THR A 278 19.69 -20.64 29.47
N ASP A 279 20.74 -20.74 30.28
CA ASP A 279 21.95 -19.91 30.38
C ASP A 279 22.87 -19.95 29.14
N SER A 280 23.27 -18.78 28.65
CA SER A 280 24.48 -18.55 27.86
C SER A 280 24.88 -17.07 27.96
N PRO A 281 26.16 -16.74 28.25
CA PRO A 281 26.60 -15.37 28.45
C PRO A 281 26.95 -14.74 27.10
N GLY A 282 26.11 -13.83 26.58
CA GLY A 282 26.38 -13.18 25.31
C GLY A 282 25.51 -11.95 25.05
N ALA A 283 26.10 -10.78 25.33
CA ALA A 283 25.68 -9.44 24.90
C ALA A 283 24.24 -9.00 25.25
N GLU A 284 24.10 -8.32 26.39
CA GLU A 284 22.99 -7.39 26.62
C GLU A 284 22.88 -6.43 25.42
N VAL A 285 21.86 -6.58 24.58
CA VAL A 285 21.36 -5.47 23.77
C VAL A 285 20.75 -4.50 24.76
N ARG A 286 21.58 -3.58 25.28
CA ARG A 286 21.14 -2.54 26.19
C ARG A 286 20.14 -1.67 25.44
N ALA A 287 18.88 -1.77 25.84
CA ALA A 287 17.84 -0.86 25.41
C ALA A 287 18.37 0.57 25.57
N ILE A 288 18.40 1.31 24.46
CA ILE A 288 18.91 2.67 24.42
C ILE A 288 17.89 3.55 25.12
N ASN A 289 18.11 3.81 26.40
CA ASN A 289 17.19 4.59 27.23
C ASN A 289 17.72 5.99 27.56
N ARG A 290 18.91 6.33 27.04
CA ARG A 290 19.54 7.65 27.21
C ARG A 290 20.18 8.11 25.92
N ARG A 291 20.10 9.42 25.66
CA ARG A 291 20.72 10.08 24.48
C ARG A 291 22.19 9.70 24.29
N GLU A 292 22.97 9.69 25.38
CA GLU A 292 24.40 9.36 25.35
C GLU A 292 24.66 7.91 24.90
N GLN A 293 23.78 6.97 25.27
CA GLN A 293 23.86 5.59 24.79
C GLN A 293 23.55 5.50 23.30
N ALA A 294 22.54 6.24 22.82
CA ALA A 294 22.18 6.28 21.40
C ALA A 294 23.35 6.75 20.54
N VAL A 295 23.99 7.86 20.97
CA VAL A 295 25.14 8.44 20.27
C VAL A 295 26.33 7.49 20.30
N ASN A 296 26.58 6.78 21.40
CA ASN A 296 27.66 5.78 21.48
C ASN A 296 27.40 4.57 20.57
N THR A 297 26.14 4.10 20.46
CA THR A 297 25.79 3.04 19.51
C THR A 297 25.98 3.51 18.07
N LEU A 298 25.56 4.72 17.74
CA LEU A 298 25.80 5.29 16.40
C LEU A 298 27.30 5.38 16.07
N ARG A 299 28.15 5.72 17.04
CA ARG A 299 29.62 5.70 16.86
C ARG A 299 30.14 4.29 16.55
N GLN A 300 29.64 3.26 17.24
CA GLN A 300 30.02 1.87 17.00
C GLN A 300 29.59 1.40 15.60
N VAL A 301 28.37 1.75 15.18
CA VAL A 301 27.86 1.42 13.84
C VAL A 301 28.66 2.16 12.75
N ALA A 302 28.95 3.45 12.94
CA ALA A 302 29.78 4.22 12.01
C ALA A 302 31.19 3.61 11.86
N GLN A 303 31.81 3.18 12.96
CA GLN A 303 33.10 2.51 12.94
C GLN A 303 33.04 1.16 12.20
N TYR A 304 31.99 0.37 12.45
CA TYR A 304 31.78 -0.90 11.74
C TYR A 304 31.73 -0.68 10.22
N PHE A 305 30.89 0.24 9.73
CA PHE A 305 30.81 0.55 8.30
C PHE A 305 32.12 1.10 7.73
N ARG A 306 32.92 1.81 8.52
CA ARG A 306 34.22 2.32 8.09
C ARG A 306 35.26 1.20 7.90
N GLU A 307 35.15 0.13 8.67
CA GLU A 307 36.01 -1.05 8.60
C GLU A 307 35.54 -2.05 7.53
N THR A 308 34.22 -2.25 7.39
CA THR A 308 33.64 -3.23 6.45
C THR A 308 33.39 -2.67 5.06
N GLU A 309 33.05 -1.39 4.94
CA GLU A 309 32.74 -0.71 3.68
C GLU A 309 33.36 0.69 3.60
N PRO A 310 34.69 0.83 3.44
CA PRO A 310 35.41 2.11 3.55
C PRO A 310 34.98 3.20 2.54
N HIS A 311 34.35 2.78 1.43
CA HIS A 311 33.87 3.66 0.37
C HIS A 311 32.35 3.90 0.42
N SER A 312 31.66 3.33 1.40
CA SER A 312 30.22 3.55 1.59
C SER A 312 29.96 4.95 2.18
N PRO A 313 29.03 5.74 1.62
CA PRO A 313 28.68 7.05 2.15
C PRO A 313 28.02 6.99 3.53
N ILE A 314 27.56 5.80 3.95
CA ILE A 314 26.84 5.58 5.21
C ILE A 314 27.70 5.95 6.42
N SER A 315 28.98 5.57 6.44
CA SER A 315 29.90 5.89 7.56
C SER A 315 30.05 7.41 7.76
N TYR A 316 30.22 8.15 6.67
CA TYR A 316 30.34 9.61 6.68
C TYR A 316 29.05 10.30 7.12
N LEU A 317 27.89 9.80 6.66
CA LEU A 317 26.58 10.33 7.05
C LEU A 317 26.32 10.10 8.54
N LEU A 318 26.62 8.91 9.07
CA LEU A 318 26.46 8.62 10.50
C LEU A 318 27.39 9.48 11.36
N GLU A 319 28.65 9.66 10.97
CA GLU A 319 29.58 10.58 11.66
C GLU A 319 29.09 12.03 11.62
N GLN A 320 28.51 12.47 10.50
CA GLN A 320 27.94 13.80 10.36
C GLN A 320 26.69 13.98 11.24
N SER A 321 25.81 12.98 11.29
CA SER A 321 24.65 12.99 12.18
C SER A 321 25.05 13.03 13.66
N ILE A 322 26.11 12.32 14.04
CA ILE A 322 26.68 12.39 15.39
C ILE A 322 27.19 13.80 15.70
N ARG A 323 27.96 14.42 14.78
CA ARG A 323 28.43 15.81 14.96
C ARG A 323 27.28 16.80 15.09
N TRP A 324 26.25 16.68 14.27
CA TRP A 324 25.06 17.52 14.35
C TRP A 324 24.29 17.34 15.65
N SER A 325 24.33 16.14 16.24
CA SER A 325 23.69 15.89 17.53
C SER A 325 24.34 16.65 18.70
N ASP A 326 25.57 17.12 18.56
CA ASP A 326 26.25 17.89 19.60
C ASP A 326 26.01 19.41 19.45
N LEU A 327 25.44 19.86 18.33
CA LEU A 327 25.17 21.27 18.05
C LEU A 327 23.82 21.71 18.62
N SER A 328 23.75 22.95 19.10
CA SER A 328 22.48 23.63 19.29
C SER A 328 21.80 23.88 17.95
N LEU A 329 20.47 24.03 17.96
CA LEU A 329 19.70 24.28 16.74
C LEU A 329 20.22 25.50 15.94
N PRO A 330 20.57 26.65 16.56
CA PRO A 330 21.17 27.78 15.83
C PRO A 330 22.51 27.43 15.16
N GLU A 331 23.38 26.68 15.83
CA GLU A 331 24.68 26.26 15.27
C GLU A 331 24.52 25.26 14.13
N LEU A 332 23.56 24.34 14.24
CA LEU A 332 23.22 23.41 13.17
C LEU A 332 22.70 24.16 11.92
N LEU A 333 21.81 25.13 12.11
CA LEU A 333 21.28 25.95 11.01
C LEU A 333 22.36 26.81 10.35
N GLN A 334 23.38 27.23 11.09
CA GLN A 334 24.55 27.90 10.49
C GLN A 334 25.33 26.98 9.54
N GLN A 335 25.38 25.68 9.81
CA GLN A 335 26.04 24.70 8.93
C GLN A 335 25.17 24.28 7.74
N LEU A 336 23.86 24.16 7.93
CA LEU A 336 22.92 23.70 6.90
C LEU A 336 22.54 24.79 5.90
N ILE A 337 22.56 26.07 6.31
CA ILE A 337 22.16 27.21 5.48
C ILE A 337 23.38 28.13 5.33
N PRO A 338 24.17 28.00 4.25
CA PRO A 338 25.39 28.80 4.06
C PRO A 338 25.10 30.29 3.84
N GLU A 339 23.95 30.59 3.23
CA GLU A 339 23.55 31.95 2.87
C GLU A 339 23.01 32.72 4.10
N GLU A 340 23.67 33.82 4.45
CA GLU A 340 23.37 34.63 5.63
C GLU A 340 21.96 35.22 5.60
N GLY A 341 21.52 35.74 4.44
CA GLY A 341 20.19 36.33 4.29
C GLY A 341 19.04 35.32 4.46
N ALA A 342 19.20 34.11 3.89
CA ALA A 342 18.22 33.03 4.06
C ALA A 342 18.14 32.55 5.52
N ARG A 343 19.28 32.51 6.20
CA ARG A 343 19.38 32.13 7.62
C ARG A 343 18.72 33.15 8.54
N GLU A 344 18.97 34.44 8.33
CA GLU A 344 18.34 35.52 9.10
C GLU A 344 16.82 35.56 8.92
N GLN A 345 16.34 35.35 7.69
CA GLN A 345 14.91 35.29 7.40
C GLN A 345 14.25 34.10 8.11
N TYR A 346 14.91 32.94 8.13
CA TYR A 346 14.44 31.76 8.85
C TYR A 346 14.36 31.99 10.36
N PHE A 347 15.39 32.57 10.98
CA PHE A 347 15.36 32.92 12.41
C PHE A 347 14.23 33.91 12.75
N LYS A 348 14.01 34.93 11.90
CA LYS A 348 12.90 35.89 12.07
C LYS A 348 11.52 35.26 11.96
N LEU A 349 11.32 34.33 11.03
CA LEU A 349 10.02 33.65 10.82
C LEU A 349 9.70 32.63 11.92
N THR A 350 10.73 32.01 12.51
CA THR A 350 10.58 30.93 13.49
C THR A 350 10.69 31.39 14.95
N GLY A 351 11.16 32.62 15.18
CA GLY A 351 11.35 33.17 16.53
C GLY A 351 12.49 32.52 17.31
N ILE A 352 13.39 31.81 16.64
CA ILE A 352 14.58 31.20 17.23
C ILE A 352 15.66 32.29 17.36
N ASP A 353 16.10 32.57 18.58
CA ASP A 353 17.19 33.52 18.82
C ASP A 353 18.48 33.02 18.14
N ALA A 354 19.04 33.85 17.26
CA ALA A 354 20.34 33.64 16.67
C ALA A 354 21.39 33.88 17.77
N GLY A 355 21.65 32.83 18.57
CA GLY A 355 22.51 32.88 19.75
C GLY A 355 23.76 33.74 19.53
N SER A 356 23.85 34.83 20.29
CA SER A 356 25.00 35.72 20.33
C SER A 356 26.15 35.01 21.04
N ASN A 357 27.12 34.48 20.29
CA ASN A 357 28.41 34.12 20.85
C ASN A 357 29.16 35.41 21.24
N GLN A 358 29.22 35.67 22.55
CA GLN A 358 30.34 36.39 23.17
C GLN A 358 31.46 35.39 23.46
#